data_AF-A0A8R1EDF5-F1
#
_entry.id   AF-A0A8R1EDF5-F1
#
_cell.length_a   1.000
_cell.length_b   1.000
_cell.length_c   1.000
_cell.angle_alpha   90.00
_cell.angle_beta   90.00
_cell.angle_gamma   90.00
#
_symmetry.space_group_name_H-M   'P 1'
#
loop_
_entity.id
_entity.type
_entity.pdbx_description
1 polymer ?
#
loop_
_entity_poly.entity_id
_entity_poly.type
_entity_poly.pdbx_seq_one_letter_code
_entity_poly.pdbx_strand_id
1 'polypeptide(L)'
;MTSVPVRDQQETLILVYGVFIYRNCFASVFESIRVQEAGQEGHKRAVINYREDETMYIEAKADRVTVIFSTVFKDADDVIIGKVFLQEFREGRKASQTAPAVLYSLGEPPLELKDLPGARVGDNVGYITFVLFPRHTNKKTRDNTIDLIHSFRDYLHYHIKCSKVYLHTRMRAKTTDFLKVLNRARPEVKGEKKTFSGRTFQTQ
;
A
#
# COMPACT_ATOMS: atom_id res chain seq x y z
N MET A 1 -29.25 -6.45 35.95
CA MET A 1 -27.82 -6.70 36.22
C MET A 1 -27.26 -7.49 35.05
N THR A 2 -26.70 -6.81 34.05
CA THR A 2 -26.01 -7.47 32.94
C THR A 2 -24.69 -8.02 33.47
N SER A 3 -24.56 -9.34 33.53
CA SER A 3 -23.34 -10.03 33.92
C SER A 3 -22.19 -9.59 33.03
N VAL A 4 -21.18 -8.95 33.61
CA VAL A 4 -19.96 -8.60 32.89
C VAL A 4 -19.21 -9.90 32.57
N PRO A 5 -18.89 -10.18 31.29
CA PRO A 5 -18.21 -11.41 30.90
C PRO A 5 -16.79 -11.49 31.48
N VAL A 6 -16.26 -12.71 31.60
CA VAL A 6 -14.92 -13.00 32.17
C VAL A 6 -13.82 -12.27 31.38
N ARG A 7 -12.69 -11.92 32.00
CA ARG A 7 -11.66 -11.02 31.43
C ARG A 7 -11.16 -11.41 30.03
N ASP A 8 -10.93 -12.71 29.77
CA ASP A 8 -10.58 -13.22 28.42
C ASP A 8 -11.72 -13.07 27.40
N GLN A 9 -12.96 -13.23 27.85
CA GLN A 9 -14.14 -12.99 27.02
C GLN A 9 -14.31 -11.49 26.75
N GLN A 10 -13.98 -10.61 27.69
CA GLN A 10 -13.96 -9.16 27.46
C GLN A 10 -12.93 -8.75 26.41
N GLU A 11 -11.70 -9.26 26.47
CA GLU A 11 -10.68 -8.97 25.43
C GLU A 11 -11.13 -9.47 24.05
N THR A 12 -11.68 -10.68 23.99
CA THR A 12 -12.23 -11.24 22.76
C THR A 12 -13.38 -10.38 22.22
N LEU A 13 -14.28 -9.93 23.10
CA LEU A 13 -15.39 -9.04 22.72
C LEU A 13 -14.88 -7.67 22.25
N ILE A 14 -13.87 -7.09 22.90
CA ILE A 14 -13.28 -5.81 22.49
C ILE A 14 -12.61 -5.95 21.12
N LEU A 15 -11.92 -7.05 20.86
CA LEU A 15 -11.32 -7.32 19.56
C LEU A 15 -12.41 -7.50 18.48
N VAL A 16 -13.44 -8.30 18.76
CA VAL A 16 -14.51 -8.61 17.79
C VAL A 16 -15.42 -7.41 17.52
N TYR A 17 -15.84 -6.69 18.56
CA TYR A 17 -16.80 -5.58 18.48
C TYR A 17 -16.15 -4.20 18.42
N GLY A 18 -14.84 -4.08 18.64
CA GLY A 18 -14.11 -2.81 18.48
C GLY A 18 -13.26 -2.83 17.23
N VAL A 19 -12.26 -3.70 17.21
CA VAL A 19 -11.17 -3.69 16.22
C VAL A 19 -11.60 -4.34 14.90
N PHE A 20 -12.31 -5.47 14.96
CA PHE A 20 -12.66 -6.26 13.79
C PHE A 20 -14.03 -5.93 13.18
N ILE A 21 -14.73 -4.87 13.58
CA ILE A 21 -16.03 -4.51 12.97
C ILE A 21 -15.90 -4.31 11.45
N TYR A 22 -14.92 -3.51 11.03
CA TYR A 22 -14.69 -3.25 9.60
C TYR A 22 -14.28 -4.54 8.87
N ARG A 23 -13.41 -5.35 9.49
CA ARG A 23 -13.01 -6.65 8.96
C ARG A 23 -14.21 -7.59 8.79
N ASN A 24 -15.08 -7.69 9.80
CA ASN A 24 -16.22 -8.60 9.80
C ASN A 24 -17.29 -8.16 8.79
N CYS A 25 -17.46 -6.86 8.54
CA CYS A 25 -18.26 -6.35 7.42
C CYS A 25 -17.68 -6.79 6.07
N PHE A 26 -16.36 -6.77 5.90
CA PHE A 26 -15.69 -7.28 4.69
C PHE A 26 -15.73 -8.81 4.58
N ALA A 27 -15.80 -9.53 5.70
CA ALA A 27 -15.82 -10.99 5.74
C ALA A 27 -17.06 -11.58 5.03
N SER A 28 -18.18 -10.84 4.97
CA SER A 28 -19.37 -11.21 4.18
C SER A 28 -19.02 -11.44 2.72
N VAL A 29 -18.06 -10.70 2.15
CA VAL A 29 -17.71 -10.84 0.73
C VAL A 29 -16.83 -12.05 0.47
N PHE A 30 -16.18 -12.57 1.50
CA PHE A 30 -15.48 -13.84 1.45
C PHE A 30 -16.40 -15.06 1.60
N GLU A 31 -17.73 -14.90 1.60
CA GLU A 31 -18.65 -16.01 1.26
C GLU A 31 -18.35 -16.59 -0.13
N SER A 32 -17.82 -15.79 -1.04
CA SER A 32 -17.29 -16.25 -2.33
C SER A 32 -16.19 -17.32 -2.21
N ILE A 33 -15.44 -17.37 -1.10
CA ILE A 33 -14.54 -18.49 -0.80
C ILE A 33 -15.31 -19.78 -0.55
N ARG A 34 -16.48 -19.72 0.10
CA ARG A 34 -17.32 -20.90 0.32
C ARG A 34 -17.89 -21.42 -1.00
N VAL A 35 -18.23 -20.52 -1.93
CA VAL A 35 -18.64 -20.86 -3.30
C VAL A 35 -17.51 -21.58 -4.05
N GLN A 36 -16.27 -21.12 -3.90
CA GLN A 36 -15.08 -21.79 -4.43
C GLN A 36 -14.87 -23.19 -3.80
N GLU A 37 -15.01 -23.32 -2.48
CA GLU A 37 -14.94 -24.63 -1.79
C GLU A 37 -16.04 -25.59 -2.27
N ALA A 38 -17.22 -25.08 -2.63
CA ALA A 38 -18.34 -25.86 -3.14
C ALA A 38 -18.19 -26.24 -4.64
N GLY A 39 -17.16 -25.73 -5.33
CA GLY A 39 -16.92 -25.99 -6.75
C GLY A 39 -18.02 -25.43 -7.67
N GLN A 40 -18.81 -24.46 -7.19
CA GLN A 40 -19.89 -23.87 -7.95
C GLN A 40 -19.37 -22.70 -8.78
N GLU A 41 -19.45 -22.82 -10.10
CA GLU A 41 -19.08 -21.74 -11.02
C GLU A 41 -20.30 -20.87 -11.38
N GLY A 42 -20.05 -19.64 -11.85
CA GLY A 42 -21.11 -18.77 -12.39
C GLY A 42 -21.87 -17.92 -11.35
N HIS A 43 -21.38 -17.83 -10.11
CA HIS A 43 -21.95 -16.88 -9.15
C HIS A 43 -21.66 -15.43 -9.57
N LYS A 44 -22.64 -14.56 -9.33
CA LYS A 44 -22.51 -13.12 -9.60
C LYS A 44 -21.34 -12.58 -8.78
N ARG A 45 -20.35 -11.99 -9.46
CA ARG A 45 -19.21 -11.33 -8.81
C ARG A 45 -19.68 -10.30 -7.78
N ALA A 46 -18.95 -10.21 -6.68
CA ALA A 46 -19.21 -9.19 -5.67
C ALA A 46 -18.52 -7.89 -6.07
N VAL A 47 -19.22 -6.78 -5.90
CA VAL A 47 -18.72 -5.43 -6.17
C VAL A 47 -18.87 -4.62 -4.88
N ILE A 48 -17.76 -4.08 -4.38
CA ILE A 48 -17.74 -3.29 -3.15
C ILE A 48 -17.15 -1.92 -3.45
N ASN A 49 -17.96 -0.89 -3.29
CA ASN A 49 -17.51 0.49 -3.37
C ASN A 49 -17.07 0.93 -1.98
N TYR A 50 -15.80 0.63 -1.64
CA TYR A 50 -15.27 0.90 -0.30
C TYR A 50 -14.85 2.37 -0.11
N ARG A 51 -14.78 3.15 -1.20
CA ARG A 51 -14.69 4.61 -1.24
C ARG A 51 -15.54 5.13 -2.40
N GLU A 52 -15.78 6.43 -2.43
CA GLU A 52 -16.58 7.09 -3.49
C GLU A 52 -16.04 6.82 -4.90
N ASP A 53 -14.71 6.89 -5.08
CA ASP A 53 -14.05 6.72 -6.38
C ASP A 53 -13.28 5.39 -6.53
N GLU A 54 -13.38 4.48 -5.56
CA GLU A 54 -12.64 3.22 -5.57
C GLU A 54 -13.55 2.02 -5.40
N THR A 55 -13.24 0.93 -6.09
CA THR A 55 -14.10 -0.25 -6.14
C THR A 55 -13.25 -1.52 -6.04
N MET A 56 -13.76 -2.50 -5.32
CA MET A 56 -13.19 -3.83 -5.21
C MET A 56 -14.13 -4.83 -5.86
N TYR A 57 -13.58 -5.67 -6.74
CA TYR A 57 -14.31 -6.73 -7.42
C TYR A 57 -13.77 -8.07 -6.93
N ILE A 58 -14.67 -8.98 -6.57
CA ILE A 58 -14.31 -10.32 -6.12
C ILE A 58 -15.05 -11.34 -6.97
N GLU A 59 -14.27 -12.23 -7.59
CA GLU A 59 -14.78 -13.30 -8.43
C GLU A 59 -14.19 -14.64 -7.95
N ALA A 60 -15.07 -15.60 -7.72
CA ALA A 60 -14.68 -16.97 -7.40
C ALA A 60 -14.84 -17.86 -8.64
N LYS A 61 -13.77 -18.59 -8.97
CA LYS A 61 -13.74 -19.69 -9.95
C LYS A 61 -13.46 -20.99 -9.20
N ALA A 62 -13.62 -22.16 -9.84
CA ALA A 62 -13.40 -23.43 -9.15
C ALA A 62 -11.97 -23.59 -8.60
N ASP A 63 -10.96 -23.10 -9.33
CA ASP A 63 -9.54 -23.29 -9.02
C ASP A 63 -8.88 -22.11 -8.28
N ARG A 64 -9.53 -20.94 -8.24
CA ARG A 64 -8.97 -19.70 -7.69
C ARG A 64 -10.04 -18.67 -7.33
N VAL A 65 -9.66 -17.73 -6.45
CA VAL A 65 -10.43 -16.51 -6.18
C VAL A 65 -9.61 -15.32 -6.66
N THR A 66 -10.21 -14.48 -7.49
CA THR A 66 -9.60 -13.27 -8.01
C THR A 66 -10.17 -12.06 -7.26
N VAL A 67 -9.29 -11.21 -6.74
CA VAL A 67 -9.65 -9.95 -6.07
C VAL A 67 -9.02 -8.81 -6.85
N ILE A 68 -9.84 -7.90 -7.39
CA ILE A 68 -9.40 -6.77 -8.18
C ILE A 68 -9.69 -5.48 -7.42
N PHE A 69 -8.65 -4.71 -7.13
CA PHE A 69 -8.76 -3.35 -6.58
C PHE A 69 -8.68 -2.34 -7.72
N SER A 70 -9.68 -1.48 -7.83
CA SER A 70 -9.65 -0.25 -8.62
C SER A 70 -9.37 0.91 -7.69
N THR A 71 -8.09 1.29 -7.57
CA THR A 71 -7.65 2.42 -6.72
C THR A 71 -7.36 3.66 -7.55
N VAL A 72 -7.54 4.83 -6.96
CA VAL A 72 -7.27 6.12 -7.59
C VAL A 72 -6.10 6.80 -6.90
N PHE A 73 -5.10 7.19 -7.67
CA PHE A 73 -4.00 8.02 -7.23
C PHE A 73 -4.40 9.49 -7.42
N LYS A 74 -4.37 10.28 -6.34
CA LYS A 74 -4.76 11.70 -6.41
C LYS A 74 -3.64 12.56 -7.02
N ASP A 75 -2.41 12.25 -6.64
CA ASP A 75 -1.22 12.99 -7.10
C ASP A 75 -0.58 12.26 -8.29
N ALA A 76 -0.15 13.00 -9.31
CA ALA A 76 0.56 12.43 -10.46
C ALA A 76 1.87 11.73 -10.04
N ASP A 77 2.58 12.27 -9.05
CA ASP A 77 3.79 11.67 -8.50
C ASP A 77 3.51 10.32 -7.83
N ASP A 78 2.35 10.17 -7.19
CA ASP A 78 1.95 8.92 -6.53
C ASP A 78 1.65 7.81 -7.54
N VAL A 79 1.22 8.17 -8.76
CA VAL A 79 1.10 7.20 -9.88
C VAL A 79 2.47 6.62 -10.22
N ILE A 80 3.51 7.46 -10.31
CA ILE A 80 4.87 7.04 -10.66
C ILE A 80 5.48 6.18 -9.56
N ILE A 81 5.42 6.64 -8.30
CA ILE A 81 5.93 5.87 -7.16
C ILE A 81 5.13 4.56 -7.02
N GLY A 82 3.81 4.63 -7.13
CA GLY A 82 2.91 3.47 -7.08
C GLY A 82 3.26 2.43 -8.14
N LYS A 83 3.55 2.85 -9.38
CA LYS A 83 3.99 1.96 -10.45
C LYS A 83 5.23 1.15 -10.07
N VAL A 84 6.20 1.75 -9.39
CA VAL A 84 7.39 1.04 -8.90
C VAL A 84 7.02 -0.02 -7.87
N PHE A 85 6.18 0.32 -6.88
CA PHE A 85 5.67 -0.66 -5.91
C PHE A 85 4.92 -1.81 -6.58
N LEU A 86 4.03 -1.52 -7.53
CA LEU A 86 3.24 -2.52 -8.23
C LEU A 86 4.09 -3.44 -9.12
N GLN A 87 5.16 -2.91 -9.71
CA GLN A 87 6.15 -3.72 -10.43
C GLN A 87 6.83 -4.72 -9.49
N GLU A 88 7.26 -4.29 -8.31
CA GLU A 88 7.84 -5.19 -7.30
C GLU A 88 6.82 -6.24 -6.81
N PHE A 89 5.56 -5.86 -6.62
CA PHE A 89 4.49 -6.80 -6.26
C PHE A 89 4.25 -7.86 -7.34
N ARG A 90 4.25 -7.47 -8.62
CA ARG A 90 4.15 -8.40 -9.75
C ARG A 90 5.28 -9.43 -9.73
N GLU A 91 6.47 -9.02 -9.31
CA GLU A 91 7.65 -9.88 -9.20
C GLU A 91 7.79 -10.55 -7.82
N GLY A 92 6.86 -10.31 -6.89
CA GLY A 92 6.94 -10.78 -5.50
C GLY A 92 7.03 -12.30 -5.34
N ARG A 93 6.59 -13.07 -6.34
CA ARG A 93 6.76 -14.54 -6.35
C ARG A 93 8.21 -15.00 -6.46
N LYS A 94 9.14 -14.12 -6.84
CA LYS A 94 10.59 -14.37 -6.76
C LYS A 94 11.05 -14.53 -5.31
N ALA A 95 10.50 -13.74 -4.39
CA ALA A 95 10.81 -13.82 -2.97
C ALA A 95 10.05 -14.95 -2.28
N SER A 96 8.80 -15.19 -2.66
CA SER A 96 7.99 -16.29 -2.12
C SER A 96 7.20 -16.99 -3.23
N GLN A 97 7.64 -18.18 -3.63
CA GLN A 97 7.01 -18.94 -4.71
C GLN A 97 5.55 -19.31 -4.40
N THR A 98 5.23 -19.45 -3.12
CA THR A 98 3.91 -19.83 -2.61
C THR A 98 2.96 -18.66 -2.44
N ALA A 99 3.41 -17.40 -2.62
CA ALA A 99 2.57 -16.22 -2.50
C ALA A 99 1.52 -16.11 -3.62
N PRO A 100 0.44 -15.33 -3.40
CA PRO A 100 -0.51 -14.96 -4.44
C PRO A 100 0.18 -14.37 -5.68
N ALA A 101 -0.38 -14.64 -6.86
CA ALA A 101 0.06 -13.94 -8.05
C ALA A 101 -0.59 -12.56 -8.11
N VAL A 102 0.19 -11.54 -8.45
CA VAL A 102 -0.27 -10.15 -8.57
C VAL A 102 -0.08 -9.68 -10.00
N LEU A 103 -1.14 -9.11 -10.57
CA LEU A 103 -1.13 -8.43 -11.87
C LEU A 103 -1.54 -6.98 -11.64
N TYR A 104 -1.07 -6.07 -12.49
CA TYR A 104 -1.53 -4.68 -12.45
C TYR A 104 -1.69 -4.12 -13.87
N SER A 105 -2.64 -3.21 -14.02
CA SER A 105 -2.78 -2.34 -15.17
C SER A 105 -3.04 -0.90 -14.71
N LEU A 106 -2.53 0.06 -15.47
CA LEU A 106 -2.75 1.49 -15.25
C LEU A 106 -3.61 2.02 -16.39
N GLY A 107 -4.51 2.95 -16.11
CA GLY A 107 -5.34 3.55 -17.15
C GLY A 107 -6.57 2.73 -17.49
N GLU A 108 -6.36 1.43 -17.75
CA GLU A 108 -7.38 0.55 -18.31
C GLU A 108 -7.74 -0.63 -17.38
N PRO A 109 -9.04 -0.97 -17.29
CA PRO A 109 -9.48 -2.16 -16.57
C PRO A 109 -9.01 -3.44 -17.27
N PRO A 110 -8.75 -4.52 -16.51
CA PRO A 110 -8.49 -5.83 -17.09
C PRO A 110 -9.70 -6.32 -17.90
N LEU A 111 -9.47 -7.25 -18.84
CA LEU A 111 -10.49 -7.80 -19.74
C LEU A 111 -11.74 -8.29 -18.98
N GLU A 112 -11.54 -8.87 -17.80
CA GLU A 112 -12.61 -9.36 -16.92
C GLU A 112 -13.59 -8.26 -16.48
N LEU A 113 -13.15 -7.00 -16.47
CA LEU A 113 -13.91 -5.83 -16.03
C LEU A 113 -14.32 -4.88 -17.18
N LYS A 114 -13.85 -5.10 -18.41
CA LYS A 114 -13.98 -4.13 -19.52
C LYS A 114 -15.43 -3.84 -19.91
N ASP A 115 -16.32 -4.80 -19.74
CA ASP A 115 -17.73 -4.68 -20.13
C ASP A 115 -18.64 -4.15 -19.00
N LEU A 116 -18.08 -3.80 -17.82
CA LEU A 116 -18.90 -3.34 -16.71
C LEU A 116 -19.13 -1.83 -16.70
N PRO A 117 -20.37 -1.37 -16.47
CA PRO A 117 -20.73 0.05 -16.41
C PRO A 117 -20.18 0.81 -15.19
N GLY A 118 -19.28 0.20 -14.41
CA GLY A 118 -18.61 0.81 -13.27
C GLY A 118 -17.09 0.69 -13.30
N ALA A 119 -16.51 0.12 -14.35
CA ALA A 119 -15.05 0.07 -14.52
C ALA A 119 -14.56 1.43 -15.02
N ARG A 120 -13.83 2.14 -14.16
CA ARG A 120 -13.30 3.47 -14.46
C ARG A 120 -12.08 3.39 -15.37
N VAL A 121 -11.99 4.31 -16.32
CA VAL A 121 -10.82 4.49 -17.18
C VAL A 121 -10.20 5.85 -16.85
N GLY A 122 -8.87 5.91 -16.77
CA GLY A 122 -8.15 7.17 -16.56
C GLY A 122 -6.72 6.98 -16.09
N ASP A 123 -5.83 7.90 -16.47
CA ASP A 123 -4.38 7.80 -16.23
C ASP A 123 -3.97 7.69 -14.75
N ASN A 124 -4.86 8.14 -13.86
CA ASN A 124 -4.67 8.10 -12.41
C ASN A 124 -5.35 6.90 -11.73
N VAL A 125 -5.96 6.00 -12.52
CA VAL A 125 -6.61 4.77 -12.02
C VAL A 125 -5.64 3.60 -12.17
N GLY A 126 -5.48 2.86 -11.07
CA GLY A 126 -4.72 1.62 -11.03
C GLY A 126 -5.61 0.44 -10.72
N TYR A 127 -5.54 -0.59 -11.55
CA TYR A 127 -6.15 -1.88 -11.31
C TYR A 127 -5.09 -2.85 -10.78
N ILE A 128 -5.30 -3.39 -9.58
CA ILE A 128 -4.43 -4.39 -8.96
C ILE A 128 -5.23 -5.68 -8.79
N THR A 129 -4.77 -6.76 -9.41
CA THR A 129 -5.45 -8.06 -9.38
C THR A 129 -4.62 -9.05 -8.57
N PHE A 130 -5.20 -9.55 -7.49
CA PHE A 130 -4.67 -10.67 -6.71
C PHE A 130 -5.35 -11.97 -7.13
N VAL A 131 -4.55 -12.97 -7.44
CA VAL A 131 -5.02 -14.33 -7.71
C VAL A 131 -4.69 -15.22 -6.51
N LEU A 132 -5.73 -15.58 -5.78
CA LEU A 132 -5.68 -16.43 -4.59
C LEU A 132 -6.00 -17.87 -4.97
N PHE A 133 -5.13 -18.80 -4.61
CA PHE A 133 -5.33 -20.24 -4.82
C PHE A 133 -5.87 -20.90 -3.54
N PRO A 134 -6.34 -22.16 -3.57
CA PRO A 134 -6.86 -22.89 -2.40
C PRO A 134 -5.93 -22.88 -1.18
N ARG A 135 -4.61 -22.78 -1.39
CA ARG A 135 -3.63 -22.62 -0.31
C ARG A 135 -3.77 -21.31 0.49
N HIS A 136 -4.33 -20.27 -0.10
CA HIS A 136 -4.61 -18.97 0.53
C HIS A 136 -6.03 -18.88 1.08
N THR A 137 -6.98 -19.61 0.48
CA THR A 137 -8.41 -19.52 0.83
C THR A 137 -8.90 -20.61 1.78
N ASN A 138 -8.06 -21.61 2.12
CA ASN A 138 -8.45 -22.67 3.05
C ASN A 138 -8.77 -22.15 4.46
N LYS A 139 -9.58 -22.90 5.19
CA LYS A 139 -10.06 -22.54 6.54
C LYS A 139 -8.98 -22.17 7.56
N LYS A 140 -7.74 -22.67 7.42
CA LYS A 140 -6.64 -22.36 8.34
C LYS A 140 -5.99 -21.01 8.03
N THR A 141 -5.88 -20.63 6.76
CA THR A 141 -5.16 -19.43 6.31
C THR A 141 -6.08 -18.31 5.85
N ARG A 142 -7.38 -18.59 5.67
CA ARG A 142 -8.37 -17.65 5.15
C ARG A 142 -8.43 -16.37 5.97
N ASP A 143 -8.55 -16.46 7.28
CA ASP A 143 -8.76 -15.26 8.12
C ASP A 143 -7.57 -14.31 8.02
N ASN A 144 -6.33 -14.82 8.06
CA ASN A 144 -5.14 -14.02 7.84
C ASN A 144 -5.07 -13.46 6.41
N THR A 145 -5.53 -14.20 5.40
CA THR A 145 -5.58 -13.71 4.02
C THR A 145 -6.58 -12.57 3.88
N ILE A 146 -7.73 -12.66 4.55
CA ILE A 146 -8.72 -11.58 4.62
C ILE A 146 -8.09 -10.36 5.30
N ASP A 147 -7.35 -10.56 6.38
CA ASP A 147 -6.66 -9.48 7.12
C ASP A 147 -5.67 -8.71 6.24
N LEU A 148 -4.89 -9.42 5.42
CA LEU A 148 -3.93 -8.80 4.51
C LEU A 148 -4.58 -8.15 3.30
N ILE A 149 -5.59 -8.79 2.71
CA ILE A 149 -6.22 -8.30 1.49
C ILE A 149 -7.07 -7.05 1.75
N HIS A 150 -7.88 -7.02 2.82
CA HIS A 150 -8.74 -5.85 3.08
C HIS A 150 -7.92 -4.58 3.40
N SER A 151 -6.73 -4.74 3.99
CA SER A 151 -5.83 -3.64 4.35
C SER A 151 -4.86 -3.24 3.23
N PHE A 152 -4.79 -4.00 2.13
CA PHE A 152 -3.82 -3.79 1.05
C PHE A 152 -3.85 -2.38 0.47
N ARG A 153 -5.05 -1.83 0.23
CA ARG A 153 -5.19 -0.48 -0.35
C ARG A 153 -4.56 0.57 0.56
N ASP A 154 -4.83 0.53 1.86
CA ASP A 154 -4.26 1.49 2.80
C ASP A 154 -2.77 1.24 3.01
N TYR A 155 -2.33 -0.02 2.98
CA TYR A 155 -0.91 -0.39 2.97
C TYR A 155 -0.16 0.26 1.80
N LEU A 156 -0.68 0.14 0.57
CA LEU A 156 -0.05 0.71 -0.63
C LEU A 156 0.09 2.23 -0.52
N HIS A 157 -1.02 2.94 -0.22
CA HIS A 157 -1.02 4.39 -0.10
C HIS A 157 -0.16 4.90 1.07
N TYR A 158 -0.15 4.17 2.19
CA TYR A 158 0.73 4.47 3.32
C TYR A 158 2.20 4.38 2.92
N HIS A 159 2.61 3.29 2.27
CA HIS A 159 4.00 3.11 1.87
C HIS A 159 4.47 4.07 0.78
N ILE A 160 3.59 4.49 -0.14
CA ILE A 160 3.89 5.57 -1.08
C ILE A 160 4.22 6.88 -0.33
N LYS A 161 3.41 7.25 0.67
CA LYS A 161 3.67 8.44 1.50
C LYS A 161 4.97 8.31 2.29
N CYS A 162 5.24 7.15 2.90
CA CYS A 162 6.50 6.89 3.60
C CYS A 162 7.71 7.04 2.69
N SER A 163 7.63 6.55 1.44
CA SER A 163 8.70 6.73 0.44
C SER A 163 8.94 8.20 0.11
N LYS A 164 7.89 9.02 -0.04
CA LYS A 164 8.02 10.47 -0.22
C LYS A 164 8.76 11.13 0.95
N VAL A 165 8.37 10.79 2.19
CA VAL A 165 9.04 11.31 3.40
C VAL A 165 10.51 10.89 3.46
N TYR A 166 10.82 9.63 3.12
CA TYR A 166 12.18 9.15 3.08
C TYR A 166 13.04 9.89 2.04
N LEU A 167 12.50 10.14 0.86
CA LEU A 167 13.14 10.96 -0.18
C LEU A 167 13.41 12.38 0.33
N HIS A 168 12.47 13.01 1.03
CA HIS A 168 12.69 14.33 1.63
C HIS A 168 13.86 14.33 2.63
N THR A 169 14.00 13.30 3.45
CA THR A 169 15.14 13.18 4.36
C THR A 169 16.47 13.09 3.61
N ARG A 170 16.51 12.33 2.50
CA ARG A 170 17.71 12.21 1.65
C ARG A 170 18.05 13.52 0.93
N MET A 171 17.03 14.22 0.43
CA MET A 171 17.20 15.55 -0.18
C MET A 171 17.78 16.54 0.83
N ARG A 172 17.23 16.62 2.05
CA ARG A 172 17.75 17.50 3.12
C ARG A 172 19.20 17.21 3.48
N ALA A 173 19.56 15.93 3.60
CA ALA A 173 20.94 15.54 3.85
C ALA A 173 21.87 16.03 2.73
N LYS A 174 21.47 15.85 1.46
CA LYS A 174 22.28 16.27 0.32
C LYS A 174 22.38 17.79 0.20
N THR A 175 21.30 18.52 0.44
CA THR A 175 21.30 19.99 0.50
C THR A 175 22.25 20.49 1.60
N THR A 176 22.26 19.83 2.76
CA THR A 176 23.19 20.15 3.85
C THR A 176 24.65 19.98 3.41
N ASP A 177 24.96 18.93 2.66
CA ASP A 177 26.30 18.72 2.12
C ASP A 177 26.67 19.78 1.07
N PHE A 178 25.75 20.16 0.18
CA PHE A 178 25.98 21.25 -0.77
C PHE A 178 26.22 22.58 -0.06
N LEU A 179 25.48 22.89 1.00
CA LEU A 179 25.69 24.09 1.80
C LEU A 179 27.08 24.10 2.46
N LYS A 180 27.59 22.95 2.92
CA LYS A 180 28.96 22.86 3.45
C LYS A 180 30.01 23.19 2.38
N VAL A 181 29.83 22.68 1.17
CA VAL A 181 30.73 22.97 0.04
C VAL A 181 30.70 24.45 -0.32
N LEU A 182 29.51 25.05 -0.41
CA LEU A 182 29.34 26.48 -0.68
C LEU A 182 29.96 27.36 0.42
N ASN A 183 29.76 27.01 1.69
CA ASN A 183 30.35 27.75 2.81
C ASN A 183 31.87 27.65 2.82
N ARG A 184 32.45 26.51 2.43
CA ARG A 184 33.91 26.35 2.27
C ARG A 184 34.47 27.18 1.10
N ALA A 185 33.67 27.41 0.07
CA ALA A 185 34.07 28.22 -1.08
C ALA A 185 34.04 29.73 -0.80
N ARG A 186 33.43 30.18 0.31
CA ARG A 186 33.47 31.60 0.71
C ARG A 186 34.90 31.96 1.13
N PRO A 187 35.51 33.00 0.54
CA PRO A 187 36.80 33.50 0.99
C PRO A 187 36.71 33.89 2.47
N GLU A 188 37.65 33.44 3.30
CA GLU A 188 37.76 33.93 4.66
C GLU A 188 38.03 35.45 4.62
N VAL A 189 37.20 36.23 5.31
CA VAL A 189 37.52 37.63 5.56
C VAL A 189 38.78 37.63 6.42
N LYS A 190 39.94 37.95 5.82
CA LYS A 190 41.20 38.12 6.56
C LYS A 190 41.02 39.26 7.55
N GLY A 191 40.59 38.95 8.78
CA GLY A 191 40.77 39.85 9.90
C GLY A 191 42.26 40.06 10.11
N GLU A 192 42.70 41.30 10.35
CA GLU A 192 44.08 41.60 10.70
C GLU A 192 44.51 40.71 11.88
N LYS A 193 45.37 39.73 11.61
CA LYS A 193 46.02 38.96 12.67
C LYS A 193 47.06 39.86 13.33
N LYS A 194 46.66 40.56 14.39
CA LYS A 194 47.58 41.32 15.24
C LYS A 194 48.41 40.35 16.06
N THR A 195 49.73 40.54 16.07
CA THR A 195 50.63 39.83 16.98
C THR A 195 50.36 40.27 18.42
N PHE A 196 50.72 39.46 19.42
CA PHE A 196 50.54 39.76 20.85
C PHE A 196 51.16 41.11 21.28
N SER A 197 52.12 41.65 20.52
CA SER A 197 52.73 42.97 20.75
C SER A 197 52.08 44.14 19.99
N GLY A 198 50.94 43.92 19.33
CA GLY A 198 50.17 44.98 18.65
C GLY A 198 50.75 45.44 17.31
N ARG A 199 51.76 44.76 16.76
CA ARG A 199 52.31 45.08 15.42
C ARG A 199 51.63 44.23 14.33
N THR A 200 51.18 44.90 13.27
CA THR A 200 50.53 44.30 12.09
C THR A 200 51.58 43.74 11.13
N PHE A 201 51.35 42.54 10.59
CA PHE A 201 52.20 41.94 9.56
C PHE A 201 51.99 42.67 8.22
N GLN A 202 53.01 43.37 7.72
CA GLN A 202 53.03 43.83 6.33
C GLN A 202 53.65 42.72 5.48
N THR A 203 52.90 42.26 4.47
CA THR A 203 53.41 41.33 3.46
C THR A 203 54.01 42.19 2.35
N GLN A 204 55.31 42.05 2.06
CA GLN A 204 55.91 42.59 0.83
C GLN A 204 55.40 41.80 -0.39
#